data_AF-A0A9E4EPW9-F1
#
_entry.id   AF-A0A9E4EPW9-F1
#
_cell.length_a   1.000
_cell.length_b   1.000
_cell.length_c   1.000
_cell.angle_alpha   90.00
_cell.angle_beta   90.00
_cell.angle_gamma   90.00
#
_symmetry.space_group_name_H-M   'P 1'
#
loop_
_entity.id
_entity.type
_entity.pdbx_description
1 polymer ?
#
loop_
_entity_poly.entity_id
_entity_poly.type
_entity_poly.pdbx_seq_one_letter_code
_entity_poly.pdbx_strand_id
1 'polypeptide(L)'
;PILQELVDNIVVVSESAIEAAVYTLMSRQKTVTEGAGAVPLAALSTYPELAKGKIALVLSGGNIDMMSMTSVVQRELVRTKRLVRIRVMIPDVPGALSGISRRLGELDSNIVEIDHRRIFGGSYLGSLNIEFVLSLCGEEQADLVLQGLRDSGYDATLQEV
;
A
#
# COMPACT_ATOMS: atom_id res chain seq x y z
N PRO A 1 16.15 -37.72 -8.98
CA PRO A 1 15.56 -39.00 -8.52
C PRO A 1 14.68 -38.81 -7.26
N ILE A 2 15.26 -38.48 -6.10
CA ILE A 2 14.52 -38.42 -4.82
C ILE A 2 13.33 -37.42 -4.84
N LEU A 3 13.50 -36.23 -5.41
CA LEU A 3 12.41 -35.26 -5.50
C LEU A 3 11.21 -35.79 -6.29
N GLN A 4 11.44 -36.56 -7.35
CA GLN A 4 10.36 -37.14 -8.17
C GLN A 4 9.62 -38.27 -7.43
N GLU A 5 10.24 -38.87 -6.41
CA GLU A 5 9.66 -39.96 -5.62
C GLU A 5 8.89 -39.46 -4.39
N LEU A 6 9.31 -38.33 -3.81
CA LEU A 6 8.79 -37.85 -2.52
C LEU A 6 7.94 -36.57 -2.61
N VAL A 7 8.00 -35.83 -3.72
CA VAL A 7 7.26 -34.56 -3.86
C VAL A 7 6.04 -34.79 -4.75
N ASP A 8 4.85 -34.64 -4.16
CA ASP A 8 3.59 -34.81 -4.88
C ASP A 8 3.33 -33.69 -5.91
N ASN A 9 3.77 -32.47 -5.60
CA ASN A 9 3.52 -31.30 -6.45
C ASN A 9 4.57 -30.21 -6.25
N ILE A 10 4.84 -29.45 -7.32
CA ILE A 10 5.68 -28.25 -7.31
C ILE A 10 4.85 -27.11 -7.90
N VAL A 11 4.73 -26.03 -7.14
CA VAL A 11 4.04 -24.80 -7.58
C VAL A 11 4.98 -23.61 -7.56
N VAL A 12 4.69 -22.63 -8.40
CA VAL A 12 5.44 -21.37 -8.50
C VAL A 12 4.52 -20.23 -8.11
N VAL A 13 5.06 -19.26 -7.40
CA VAL A 13 4.35 -18.04 -6.97
C VAL A 13 5.07 -16.81 -7.47
N SER A 14 4.33 -15.71 -7.62
CA SER A 14 4.91 -14.42 -7.99
C SER A 14 5.61 -13.77 -6.79
N GLU A 15 6.57 -12.90 -7.05
CA GLU A 15 7.24 -12.12 -6.02
C GLU A 15 6.26 -11.26 -5.21
N SER A 16 5.26 -10.66 -5.89
CA SER A 16 4.19 -9.91 -5.22
C SER A 16 3.37 -10.76 -4.23
N ALA A 17 3.18 -12.06 -4.50
CA ALA A 17 2.51 -12.97 -3.58
C ALA A 17 3.40 -13.32 -2.38
N ILE A 18 4.72 -13.40 -2.59
CA ILE A 18 5.70 -13.57 -1.51
C ILE A 18 5.70 -12.33 -0.60
N GLU A 19 5.74 -11.12 -1.15
CA GLU A 19 5.65 -9.87 -0.38
C GLU A 19 4.36 -9.80 0.44
N ALA A 20 3.23 -10.19 -0.16
CA ALA A 20 1.93 -10.27 0.51
C ALA A 20 1.95 -11.24 1.70
N ALA A 21 2.60 -12.39 1.52
CA ALA A 21 2.72 -13.41 2.55
C ALA A 21 3.64 -12.95 3.69
N VAL A 22 4.79 -12.33 3.39
CA VAL A 22 5.68 -11.72 4.40
C VAL A 22 4.90 -10.69 5.23
N TYR A 23 4.19 -9.78 4.57
CA TYR A 23 3.37 -8.78 5.25
C TYR A 23 2.27 -9.41 6.09
N THR A 24 1.61 -10.46 5.62
CA THR A 24 0.55 -11.16 6.35
C THR A 24 1.08 -11.86 7.60
N LEU A 25 2.21 -12.56 7.49
CA LEU A 25 2.87 -13.22 8.63
C LEU A 25 3.26 -12.19 9.70
N MET A 26 3.83 -11.07 9.28
CA MET A 26 4.24 -10.03 10.21
C MET A 26 3.05 -9.27 10.82
N SER A 27 2.09 -8.84 10.01
CA SER A 27 0.96 -8.01 10.47
C SER A 27 -0.06 -8.79 11.27
N ARG A 28 -0.36 -10.04 10.89
CA ARG A 28 -1.38 -10.88 11.54
C ARG A 28 -0.80 -11.89 12.51
N GLN A 29 0.22 -12.64 12.10
CA GLN A 29 0.83 -13.69 12.93
C GLN A 29 1.97 -13.20 13.82
N LYS A 30 2.34 -11.91 13.72
CA LYS A 30 3.46 -11.29 14.45
C LYS A 30 4.78 -12.06 14.29
N THR A 31 4.93 -12.74 13.15
CA THR A 31 6.08 -13.56 12.82
C THR A 31 6.86 -12.89 11.70
N VAL A 32 8.15 -12.64 11.94
CA VAL A 32 9.05 -12.05 10.94
C VAL A 32 9.70 -13.18 10.16
N THR A 33 9.63 -13.11 8.84
CA THR A 33 10.22 -14.09 7.92
C THR A 33 10.88 -13.40 6.73
N GLU A 34 11.85 -14.05 6.13
CA GLU A 34 12.37 -13.65 4.81
C GLU A 34 11.46 -14.15 3.68
N GLY A 35 11.71 -13.72 2.44
CA GLY A 35 10.91 -14.12 1.28
C GLY A 35 10.76 -15.64 1.15
N ALA A 36 11.86 -16.40 1.26
CA ALA A 36 11.85 -17.86 1.18
C ALA A 36 10.98 -18.51 2.25
N GLY A 37 11.03 -18.02 3.50
CA GLY A 37 10.21 -18.55 4.58
C GLY A 37 8.72 -18.23 4.46
N ALA A 38 8.36 -17.18 3.71
CA ALA A 38 6.97 -16.84 3.41
C ALA A 38 6.36 -17.61 2.23
N VAL A 39 7.18 -18.26 1.39
CA VAL A 39 6.73 -18.96 0.16
C VAL A 39 5.59 -19.94 0.43
N PRO A 40 5.56 -20.76 1.50
CA PRO A 40 4.45 -21.68 1.73
C PRO A 40 3.12 -20.98 1.93
N LEU A 41 3.10 -19.81 2.59
CA LEU A 41 1.88 -19.02 2.74
C LEU A 41 1.49 -18.35 1.42
N ALA A 42 2.46 -17.87 0.64
CA ALA A 42 2.23 -17.33 -0.70
C ALA A 42 1.59 -18.39 -1.62
N ALA A 43 2.12 -19.62 -1.58
CA ALA A 43 1.61 -20.75 -2.34
C ALA A 43 0.18 -21.08 -1.95
N LEU A 44 -0.10 -21.21 -0.65
CA LEU A 44 -1.44 -21.53 -0.18
C LEU A 44 -2.47 -20.43 -0.49
N SER A 45 -2.04 -19.17 -0.49
CA SER A 45 -2.90 -18.02 -0.85
C SER A 45 -3.17 -17.94 -2.34
N THR A 46 -2.20 -18.34 -3.18
CA THR A 46 -2.31 -18.34 -4.64
C THR A 46 -3.11 -19.55 -5.15
N TYR A 47 -2.93 -20.70 -4.50
CA TYR A 47 -3.51 -22.00 -4.87
C TYR A 47 -4.35 -22.55 -3.70
N PRO A 48 -5.53 -21.96 -3.42
CA PRO A 48 -6.36 -22.35 -2.29
C PRO A 48 -6.86 -23.80 -2.38
N GLU A 49 -6.88 -24.41 -3.55
CA GLU A 49 -7.21 -25.81 -3.77
C GLU A 49 -6.20 -26.79 -3.15
N LEU A 50 -4.99 -26.33 -2.83
CA LEU A 50 -4.00 -27.09 -2.06
C LEU A 50 -4.41 -27.19 -0.58
N ALA A 51 -5.36 -26.36 -0.12
CA ALA A 51 -5.73 -26.26 1.28
C ALA A 51 -6.71 -27.37 1.74
N LYS A 52 -6.30 -28.64 1.61
CA LYS A 52 -7.15 -29.79 1.98
C LYS A 52 -6.77 -30.35 3.35
N GLY A 53 -7.67 -30.22 4.32
CA GLY A 53 -7.50 -30.78 5.66
C GLY A 53 -6.60 -29.94 6.56
N LYS A 54 -5.83 -30.61 7.44
CA LYS A 54 -4.88 -29.93 8.34
C LYS A 54 -3.55 -29.72 7.60
N ILE A 55 -3.06 -28.48 7.63
CA ILE A 55 -1.89 -28.06 6.87
C ILE A 55 -0.86 -27.48 7.83
N ALA A 56 0.40 -27.85 7.62
CA ALA A 56 1.55 -27.24 8.28
C ALA A 56 2.37 -26.49 7.23
N LEU A 57 2.67 -25.21 7.49
CA LEU A 57 3.54 -24.39 6.66
C LEU A 57 4.91 -24.31 7.32
N VAL A 58 5.97 -24.60 6.57
CA VAL A 58 7.35 -24.54 7.08
C VAL A 58 7.95 -23.17 6.82
N LEU A 59 8.06 -22.34 7.86
CA LEU A 59 8.73 -21.05 7.76
C LEU A 59 10.25 -21.25 7.89
N SER A 60 10.94 -21.38 6.75
CA SER A 60 12.33 -21.83 6.70
C SER A 60 13.37 -20.80 7.15
N GLY A 61 13.01 -19.52 7.23
CA GLY A 61 13.98 -18.45 7.53
C GLY A 61 13.35 -17.15 8.01
N GLY A 62 14.14 -16.35 8.74
CA GLY A 62 13.72 -15.10 9.35
C GLY A 62 14.78 -13.99 9.33
N ASN A 63 15.81 -14.14 8.52
CA ASN A 63 16.93 -13.19 8.45
C ASN A 63 16.64 -12.03 7.48
N ILE A 64 15.50 -11.37 7.65
CA ILE A 64 15.15 -10.19 6.88
C ILE A 64 15.75 -8.94 7.54
N ASP A 65 16.39 -8.09 6.75
CA ASP A 65 16.89 -6.80 7.24
C ASP A 65 15.78 -5.75 7.31
N MET A 66 16.02 -4.70 8.10
CA MET A 66 15.04 -3.65 8.36
C MET A 66 14.63 -2.86 7.09
N MET A 67 15.53 -2.69 6.11
CA MET A 67 15.24 -1.94 4.89
C MET A 67 14.33 -2.74 3.97
N SER A 68 14.63 -4.04 3.80
CA SER A 68 13.78 -4.98 3.05
C SER A 68 12.40 -5.07 3.68
N MET A 69 12.32 -5.23 5.01
CA MET A 69 11.05 -5.27 5.73
C MET A 69 10.23 -3.99 5.55
N THR A 70 10.86 -2.82 5.68
CA THR A 70 10.20 -1.52 5.47
C THR A 70 9.66 -1.40 4.04
N SER A 71 10.45 -1.82 3.05
CA SER A 71 10.07 -1.78 1.63
C SER A 71 8.88 -2.68 1.33
N VAL A 72 8.81 -3.87 1.93
CA VAL A 72 7.65 -4.77 1.81
C VAL A 72 6.42 -4.14 2.44
N VAL A 73 6.53 -3.57 3.65
CA VAL A 73 5.40 -2.90 4.31
C VAL A 73 4.87 -1.74 3.48
N GLN A 74 5.75 -0.88 2.99
CA GLN A 74 5.35 0.29 2.20
C GLN A 74 4.64 -0.11 0.92
N ARG A 75 5.20 -1.06 0.16
CA ARG A 75 4.56 -1.59 -1.06
C ARG A 75 3.20 -2.19 -0.77
N GLU A 76 3.04 -2.87 0.36
CA GLU A 76 1.74 -3.43 0.74
C GLU A 76 0.71 -2.41 1.18
N LEU A 77 1.13 -1.38 1.91
CA LEU A 77 0.23 -0.27 2.26
C LEU A 77 -0.25 0.46 1.00
N VAL A 78 0.62 0.63 -0.01
CA VAL A 78 0.25 1.18 -1.32
C VAL A 78 -0.73 0.26 -2.05
N ARG A 79 -0.41 -1.04 -2.18
CA ARG A 79 -1.25 -2.00 -2.90
C ARG A 79 -2.65 -2.14 -2.30
N THR A 80 -2.76 -2.03 -0.98
CA THR A 80 -4.04 -2.11 -0.25
C THR A 80 -4.74 -0.76 -0.08
N LYS A 81 -4.27 0.31 -0.76
CA LYS A 81 -4.78 1.68 -0.65
C LYS A 81 -4.85 2.22 0.79
N ARG A 82 -3.99 1.70 1.68
CA ARG A 82 -3.80 2.19 3.05
C ARG A 82 -2.76 3.31 3.12
N LEU A 83 -1.97 3.48 2.06
CA LEU A 83 -1.11 4.62 1.82
C LEU A 83 -1.33 5.07 0.38
N VAL A 84 -1.87 6.28 0.19
CA VAL A 84 -2.24 6.79 -1.14
C VAL A 84 -1.59 8.13 -1.41
N ARG A 85 -1.22 8.36 -2.67
CA ARG A 85 -0.80 9.69 -3.13
C ARG A 85 -1.94 10.32 -3.91
N ILE A 86 -2.38 11.50 -3.50
CA ILE A 86 -3.37 12.29 -4.24
C ILE A 86 -2.74 13.60 -4.72
N ARG A 87 -3.10 14.03 -5.92
CA ARG A 87 -2.80 15.35 -6.44
C ARG A 87 -4.07 16.19 -6.34
N VAL A 88 -3.95 17.37 -5.74
CA VAL A 88 -5.04 18.32 -5.59
C VAL A 88 -4.64 19.66 -6.17
N MET A 89 -5.49 20.22 -7.04
CA MET A 89 -5.36 21.61 -7.47
C MET A 89 -6.08 22.54 -6.49
N ILE A 90 -5.36 23.55 -6.00
CA ILE A 90 -5.90 24.57 -5.10
C ILE A 90 -5.59 25.98 -5.62
N PRO A 91 -6.36 27.02 -5.24
CA PRO A 91 -6.01 28.40 -5.57
C PRO A 91 -4.70 28.87 -4.92
N ASP A 92 -3.89 29.69 -5.61
CA ASP A 92 -2.69 30.34 -5.04
C ASP A 92 -3.07 31.59 -4.23
N VAL A 93 -3.80 31.38 -3.14
CA VAL A 93 -4.20 32.46 -2.21
C VAL A 93 -3.92 32.07 -0.76
N PRO A 94 -3.67 33.05 0.14
CA PRO A 94 -3.50 32.78 1.55
C PRO A 94 -4.65 31.95 2.12
N GLY A 95 -4.31 30.92 2.89
CA GLY A 95 -5.29 30.03 3.54
C GLY A 95 -5.74 28.84 2.70
N ALA A 96 -5.44 28.76 1.41
CA ALA A 96 -5.87 27.64 0.56
C ALA A 96 -5.40 26.27 1.08
N LEU A 97 -4.10 26.15 1.46
CA LEU A 97 -3.56 24.93 2.08
C LEU A 97 -4.27 24.59 3.40
N SER A 98 -4.61 25.60 4.21
CA SER A 98 -5.33 25.36 5.47
C SER A 98 -6.75 24.82 5.24
N GLY A 99 -7.41 25.27 4.16
CA GLY A 99 -8.74 24.79 3.79
C GLY A 99 -8.74 23.33 3.38
N ILE A 100 -7.82 22.92 2.52
CA ILE A 100 -7.70 21.51 2.10
C ILE A 100 -7.24 20.62 3.26
N SER A 101 -6.29 21.04 4.08
CA SER A 101 -5.85 20.27 5.26
C SER A 101 -6.98 20.07 6.28
N ARG A 102 -7.81 21.09 6.53
CA ARG A 102 -9.01 20.94 7.36
C ARG A 102 -9.97 19.92 6.74
N ARG A 103 -10.22 20.03 5.43
CA ARG A 103 -11.16 19.15 4.75
C ARG A 103 -10.71 17.69 4.77
N LEU A 104 -9.42 17.42 4.57
CA LEU A 104 -8.85 16.08 4.73
C LEU A 104 -9.03 15.54 6.15
N GLY A 105 -8.86 16.39 7.17
CA GLY A 105 -9.13 16.02 8.56
C GLY A 105 -10.60 15.69 8.84
N GLU A 106 -11.54 16.40 8.22
CA GLU A 106 -12.99 16.10 8.32
C GLU A 106 -13.37 14.78 7.63
N LEU A 107 -12.58 14.33 6.66
CA LEU A 107 -12.72 13.04 5.96
C LEU A 107 -11.93 11.92 6.65
N ASP A 108 -11.53 12.12 7.91
CA ASP A 108 -10.78 11.18 8.74
C ASP A 108 -9.47 10.69 8.08
N SER A 109 -8.83 11.54 7.27
CA SER A 109 -7.60 11.22 6.55
C SER A 109 -6.39 11.70 7.32
N ASN A 110 -5.43 10.80 7.57
CA ASN A 110 -4.15 11.18 8.18
C ASN A 110 -3.14 11.60 7.10
N ILE A 111 -2.63 12.83 7.18
CA ILE A 111 -1.63 13.34 6.25
C ILE A 111 -0.24 12.88 6.69
N VAL A 112 0.42 12.08 5.85
CA VAL A 112 1.80 11.59 6.07
C VAL A 112 2.82 12.57 5.49
N GLU A 113 2.55 13.10 4.31
CA GLU A 113 3.45 14.00 3.60
C GLU A 113 2.65 15.01 2.76
N ILE A 114 3.22 16.20 2.61
CA ILE A 114 2.73 17.24 1.70
C ILE A 114 3.93 17.67 0.86
N ASP A 115 3.90 17.43 -0.45
CA ASP A 115 4.85 18.02 -1.41
C ASP A 115 4.16 19.14 -2.18
N HIS A 116 4.77 20.31 -2.14
CA HIS A 116 4.34 21.50 -2.87
C HIS A 116 5.58 22.20 -3.42
N ARG A 117 5.68 22.27 -4.75
CA ARG A 117 6.80 22.91 -5.44
C ARG A 117 6.34 24.18 -6.13
N ARG A 118 6.84 25.32 -5.65
CA ARG A 118 6.51 26.67 -6.17
C ARG A 118 7.55 27.20 -7.18
N ILE A 119 8.72 26.56 -7.28
CA ILE A 119 9.94 27.29 -7.70
C ILE A 119 10.22 27.19 -9.21
N PHE A 120 9.73 26.20 -9.95
CA PHE A 120 9.92 26.14 -11.40
C PHE A 120 8.74 25.45 -12.10
N GLY A 121 7.99 26.19 -12.91
CA GLY A 121 6.97 25.63 -13.79
C GLY A 121 5.63 26.35 -13.65
N GLY A 122 5.29 27.17 -14.64
CA GLY A 122 4.01 27.83 -14.71
C GLY A 122 2.87 26.82 -14.82
N SER A 123 2.01 26.79 -13.82
CA SER A 123 0.63 26.34 -13.96
C SER A 123 -0.25 27.58 -13.78
N TYR A 124 -1.14 27.78 -14.75
CA TYR A 124 -2.13 28.85 -14.93
C TYR A 124 -2.29 29.85 -13.77
N LEU A 125 -2.17 31.14 -14.11
CA LEU A 125 -2.53 32.31 -13.29
C LEU A 125 -3.49 31.97 -12.13
N GLY A 126 -2.93 31.74 -10.93
CA GLY A 126 -3.70 31.60 -9.68
C GLY A 126 -4.02 30.20 -9.16
N SER A 127 -3.42 29.11 -9.65
CA SER A 127 -3.61 27.76 -9.08
C SER A 127 -2.29 26.99 -8.84
N LEU A 128 -2.25 26.19 -7.77
CA LEU A 128 -1.13 25.38 -7.32
C LEU A 128 -1.51 23.89 -7.28
N ASN A 129 -0.59 23.04 -7.74
CA ASN A 129 -0.68 21.60 -7.54
C ASN A 129 0.01 21.24 -6.23
N ILE A 130 -0.71 20.53 -5.36
CA ILE A 130 -0.15 19.96 -4.13
C ILE A 130 -0.35 18.45 -4.16
N GLU A 131 0.71 17.73 -3.83
CA GLU A 131 0.66 16.29 -3.65
C GLU A 131 0.57 15.98 -2.15
N PHE A 132 -0.43 15.18 -1.78
CA PHE A 132 -0.58 14.67 -0.42
C PHE A 132 -0.35 13.17 -0.41
N VAL A 133 0.45 12.70 0.53
CA VAL A 133 0.49 11.28 0.88
C VAL A 133 -0.39 11.09 2.11
N LEU A 134 -1.43 10.27 1.98
CA LEU A 134 -2.41 10.01 3.03
C LEU A 134 -2.30 8.57 3.52
N SER A 135 -2.41 8.38 4.83
CA SER A 135 -2.59 7.07 5.46
C SER A 135 -4.07 6.86 5.75
N LEU A 136 -4.62 5.76 5.24
CA LEU A 136 -6.04 5.44 5.26
C LEU A 136 -6.28 4.01 5.79
N CYS A 137 -7.53 3.71 6.11
CA CYS A 137 -7.98 2.42 6.61
C CYS A 137 -8.16 1.38 5.49
N GLY A 138 -8.26 1.80 4.22
CA GLY A 138 -8.33 0.91 3.05
C GLY A 138 -8.96 1.59 1.84
N GLU A 139 -9.22 0.78 0.81
CA GLU A 139 -9.77 1.21 -0.49
C GLU A 139 -11.07 2.01 -0.40
N GLU A 140 -12.03 1.56 0.42
CA GLU A 140 -13.32 2.25 0.59
C GLU A 140 -13.15 3.68 1.11
N GLN A 141 -12.26 3.89 2.08
CA GLN A 141 -11.96 5.24 2.57
C GLN A 141 -11.27 6.10 1.51
N ALA A 142 -10.37 5.52 0.71
CA ALA A 142 -9.70 6.26 -0.36
C ALA A 142 -10.71 6.86 -1.36
N ASP A 143 -11.72 6.08 -1.74
CA ASP A 143 -12.77 6.52 -2.64
C ASP A 143 -13.67 7.59 -1.98
N LEU A 144 -14.03 7.42 -0.71
CA LEU A 144 -14.79 8.41 0.07
C LEU A 144 -14.04 9.74 0.19
N VAL A 145 -12.72 9.70 0.39
CA VAL A 145 -11.88 10.90 0.50
C VAL A 145 -11.83 11.64 -0.84
N LEU A 146 -11.59 10.93 -1.94
CA LEU A 146 -11.56 11.53 -3.27
C LEU A 146 -12.91 12.15 -3.64
N GLN A 147 -14.01 11.46 -3.36
CA GLN A 147 -15.35 11.99 -3.61
C GLN A 147 -15.65 13.20 -2.72
N GLY A 148 -15.36 13.12 -1.41
CA GLY A 148 -15.58 14.21 -0.47
C GLY A 148 -14.79 15.48 -0.79
N LEU A 149 -13.60 15.34 -1.39
CA LEU A 149 -12.82 16.46 -1.92
C LEU A 149 -13.47 17.07 -3.18
N ARG A 150 -13.91 16.24 -4.12
CA ARG A 150 -14.61 16.69 -5.34
C ARG A 150 -15.91 17.41 -5.03
N ASP A 151 -16.69 16.88 -4.09
CA ASP A 151 -17.94 17.50 -3.61
C ASP A 151 -17.69 18.87 -2.95
N SER A 152 -16.47 19.12 -2.49
CA SER A 152 -16.04 20.40 -1.91
C SER A 152 -15.45 21.36 -2.94
N GLY A 153 -15.49 21.01 -4.22
CA GLY A 153 -14.99 21.83 -5.32
C GLY A 153 -13.49 21.69 -5.59
N TYR A 154 -12.79 20.73 -4.98
CA TYR A 154 -11.39 20.45 -5.30
C TYR A 154 -11.27 19.48 -6.47
N ASP A 155 -10.33 19.75 -7.38
CA ASP A 155 -9.92 18.77 -8.38
C ASP A 155 -8.89 17.82 -7.75
N ALA A 156 -9.36 16.66 -7.31
CA ALA A 156 -8.56 15.62 -6.66
C ALA A 156 -8.46 14.35 -7.51
N THR A 157 -7.22 13.92 -7.74
CA THR A 157 -6.90 12.70 -8.51
C THR A 157 -5.96 11.79 -7.74
N LEU A 158 -6.29 10.49 -7.71
CA LEU A 158 -5.37 9.47 -7.22
C LEU A 158 -4.19 9.36 -8.20
N GLN A 159 -2.97 9.29 -7.67
CA GLN A 159 -1.79 9.03 -8.46
C GLN A 159 -1.44 7.54 -8.33
N GLU A 160 -1.21 6.88 -9.46
CA GLU A 160 -0.63 5.53 -9.45
C GLU A 160 0.84 5.62 -8.99
N VAL A 161 1.28 4.63 -8.21
CA VAL A 161 2.65 4.49 -7.70
C VAL A 161 3.48 3.66 -8.67
#